data_AF-A0A9X5BDN5-F1
#
_entry.id   AF-A0A9X5BDN5-F1
#
_cell.length_a   1.000
_cell.length_b   1.000
_cell.length_c   1.000
_cell.angle_alpha   90.00
_cell.angle_beta   90.00
_cell.angle_gamma   90.00
#
_symmetry.space_group_name_H-M   'P 1'
#
loop_
_entity.id
_entity.type
_entity.pdbx_description
1 polymer ?
#
loop_
_entity_poly.entity_id
_entity_poly.type
_entity_poly.pdbx_seq_one_letter_code
_entity_poly.pdbx_strand_id
1 'polypeptide(L)'
;MENDILEHYKETGIYTYAGAYGDYFRSLPDEIPVLGRLICGQVIHRVTLKEGNTNANEKLLYGDMNRYPWHRMRCEDDVFLTAPALTAELFRLDGRGFVKDRKVENKLVVTCRYVSVLTSAVLKAKGIPARCRAGFAPYFMEGVSMDHWINQYYSKEEGRWITFDADGFYEEGGMPLSQYNMPQDSFDWVAKAYLAVRKGKTDGKQYLYADRLGTCGLPALIRYLVYDFHALMNHELTYSFLPAYLDGRLACLTEEELLELDVLAGWLLEPDKHFESLRKLWHQERKFRVLNSPLVGAYDHGAEFSDMPRVEGVSKNF
;
A
#
# COMPACT_ATOMS: atom_id res chain seq x y z
N MET A 1 -13.72 1.85 20.48
CA MET A 1 -12.41 2.14 19.89
C MET A 1 -11.79 3.25 20.71
N GLU A 2 -10.51 3.13 21.08
CA GLU A 2 -9.83 4.18 21.84
C GLU A 2 -9.65 5.43 20.97
N ASN A 3 -9.82 6.62 21.56
CA ASN A 3 -9.86 7.88 20.82
C ASN A 3 -8.49 8.21 20.19
N ASP A 4 -7.41 7.80 20.84
CA ASP A 4 -6.03 7.95 20.36
C ASP A 4 -5.77 7.19 19.04
N ILE A 5 -6.34 5.99 18.86
CA ILE A 5 -6.28 5.23 17.61
C ILE A 5 -6.92 6.04 16.48
N LEU A 6 -8.08 6.63 16.73
CA LEU A 6 -8.78 7.44 15.74
C LEU A 6 -8.03 8.74 15.42
N GLU A 7 -7.40 9.37 16.41
CA GLU A 7 -6.55 10.55 16.17
C GLU A 7 -5.29 10.18 15.37
N HIS A 8 -4.61 9.08 15.70
CA HIS A 8 -3.48 8.58 14.92
C HIS A 8 -3.85 8.37 13.45
N TYR A 9 -5.03 7.82 13.16
CA TYR A 9 -5.48 7.63 11.78
C TYR A 9 -6.06 8.88 11.11
N LYS A 10 -6.14 10.02 11.80
CA LYS A 10 -6.29 11.33 11.16
C LYS A 10 -4.93 11.97 10.86
N GLU A 11 -3.90 11.64 11.62
CA GLU A 11 -2.53 12.11 11.38
C GLU A 11 -1.99 11.58 10.05
N THR A 12 -1.09 12.35 9.44
CA THR A 12 -0.46 12.02 8.16
C THR A 12 1.02 11.74 8.34
N GLY A 13 1.55 10.76 7.61
CA GLY A 13 2.99 10.61 7.43
C GLY A 13 3.47 11.19 6.10
N ILE A 14 4.69 10.81 5.73
CA ILE A 14 5.41 11.35 4.55
C ILE A 14 4.59 11.19 3.25
N TYR A 15 3.90 10.06 3.08
CA TYR A 15 3.20 9.75 1.83
C TYR A 15 1.77 10.30 1.77
N THR A 16 1.09 10.38 2.92
CA THR A 16 -0.32 10.80 3.02
C THR A 16 -0.52 12.26 3.41
N TYR A 17 0.56 13.03 3.64
CA TYR A 17 0.48 14.46 3.92
C TYR A 17 -0.08 15.24 2.72
N ALA A 18 -1.13 16.03 2.94
CA ALA A 18 -1.79 16.77 1.85
C ALA A 18 -0.99 17.96 1.29
N GLY A 19 -0.05 18.50 2.08
CA GLY A 19 0.72 19.68 1.68
C GLY A 19 -0.17 20.86 1.27
N ALA A 20 0.19 21.53 0.18
CA ALA A 20 -0.54 22.68 -0.35
C ALA A 20 -1.95 22.34 -0.88
N TYR A 21 -2.28 21.05 -1.00
CA TYR A 21 -3.57 20.59 -1.55
C TYR A 21 -4.62 20.32 -0.47
N GLY A 22 -4.39 20.69 0.79
CA GLY A 22 -5.31 20.42 1.90
C GLY A 22 -6.74 20.95 1.69
N ASP A 23 -6.89 22.21 1.29
CA ASP A 23 -8.21 22.80 0.98
C ASP A 23 -8.85 22.15 -0.24
N TYR A 24 -8.04 21.85 -1.25
CA TYR A 24 -8.49 21.16 -2.45
C TYR A 24 -9.02 19.76 -2.12
N PHE A 25 -8.29 18.96 -1.33
CA PHE A 25 -8.75 17.65 -0.87
C PHE A 25 -10.04 17.73 -0.04
N ARG A 26 -10.18 18.75 0.82
CA ARG A 26 -11.43 18.99 1.55
C ARG A 26 -12.62 19.27 0.65
N SER A 27 -12.40 19.92 -0.51
CA SER A 27 -13.45 20.23 -1.48
C SER A 27 -13.92 19.04 -2.34
N LEU A 28 -13.18 17.92 -2.35
CA LEU A 28 -13.57 16.73 -3.10
C LEU A 28 -14.87 16.10 -2.54
N PRO A 29 -15.55 15.19 -3.25
CA PRO A 29 -16.78 14.57 -2.77
C PRO A 29 -16.62 13.88 -1.40
N ASP A 30 -17.67 13.95 -0.58
CA ASP A 30 -17.70 13.31 0.76
C ASP A 30 -18.15 11.84 0.71
N GLU A 31 -19.02 11.49 -0.24
CA GLU A 31 -19.49 10.12 -0.42
C GLU A 31 -18.34 9.22 -0.91
N ILE A 32 -17.97 8.22 -0.11
CA ILE A 32 -16.84 7.33 -0.38
C ILE A 32 -16.90 6.67 -1.77
N PRO A 33 -18.05 6.13 -2.24
CA PRO A 33 -18.12 5.59 -3.60
C PRO A 33 -17.88 6.63 -4.70
N VAL A 34 -18.36 7.87 -4.51
CA VAL A 34 -18.17 8.97 -5.47
C VAL A 34 -16.71 9.42 -5.48
N LEU A 35 -16.10 9.53 -4.30
CA LEU A 35 -14.69 9.88 -4.15
C LEU A 35 -13.77 8.80 -4.75
N GLY A 36 -14.02 7.52 -4.44
CA GLY A 36 -13.24 6.40 -4.95
C GLY A 36 -13.24 6.33 -6.48
N ARG A 37 -14.42 6.44 -7.10
CA ARG A 37 -14.54 6.53 -8.58
C ARG A 37 -13.81 7.73 -9.14
N LEU A 38 -13.90 8.90 -8.48
CA LEU A 38 -13.19 10.09 -8.92
C LEU A 38 -11.67 9.84 -8.91
N ILE A 39 -11.12 9.33 -7.79
CA ILE A 39 -9.68 9.06 -7.65
C ILE A 39 -9.23 7.99 -8.65
N CYS A 40 -9.93 6.86 -8.75
CA CYS A 40 -9.63 5.78 -9.70
C CYS A 40 -9.64 6.31 -11.15
N GLY A 41 -10.58 7.20 -11.47
CA GLY A 41 -10.65 7.87 -12.76
C GLY A 41 -9.45 8.78 -13.08
N GLN A 42 -8.62 9.14 -12.09
CA GLN A 42 -7.43 9.97 -12.32
C GLN A 42 -6.22 9.15 -12.80
N VAL A 43 -6.24 7.84 -12.62
CA VAL A 43 -5.08 6.96 -12.83
C VAL A 43 -5.42 5.80 -13.77
N ILE A 44 -4.39 5.08 -14.19
CA ILE A 44 -4.45 3.83 -14.93
C ILE A 44 -3.54 2.84 -14.22
N HIS A 45 -4.06 1.70 -13.80
CA HIS A 45 -3.20 0.66 -13.26
C HIS A 45 -2.25 0.13 -14.34
N ARG A 46 -0.97 -0.10 -14.03
CA ARG A 46 0.03 -0.54 -15.03
C ARG A 46 -0.35 -1.87 -15.71
N VAL A 47 -1.10 -2.73 -15.03
CA VAL A 47 -1.65 -3.97 -15.59
C VAL A 47 -2.73 -3.65 -16.62
N THR A 48 -3.67 -2.77 -16.29
CA THR A 48 -4.70 -2.27 -17.23
C THR A 48 -4.06 -1.65 -18.47
N LEU A 49 -3.02 -0.84 -18.32
CA LEU A 49 -2.31 -0.26 -19.47
C LEU A 49 -1.65 -1.34 -20.34
N LYS A 50 -1.07 -2.37 -19.74
CA LYS A 50 -0.46 -3.50 -20.48
C LYS A 50 -1.51 -4.30 -21.25
N GLU A 51 -2.66 -4.56 -20.63
CA GLU A 51 -3.73 -5.37 -21.20
C GLU A 51 -4.59 -4.60 -22.22
N GLY A 52 -4.52 -3.26 -22.20
CA GLY A 52 -5.21 -2.42 -23.15
C GLY A 52 -6.72 -2.37 -22.90
N ASN A 53 -7.51 -2.44 -23.96
CA ASN A 53 -8.98 -2.38 -23.89
C ASN A 53 -9.61 -3.77 -23.70
N THR A 54 -8.99 -4.60 -22.86
CA THR A 54 -9.43 -5.96 -22.54
C THR A 54 -9.59 -6.13 -21.03
N ASN A 55 -10.10 -7.29 -20.59
CA ASN A 55 -10.25 -7.64 -19.17
C ASN A 55 -10.95 -6.53 -18.36
N ALA A 56 -10.29 -6.01 -17.31
CA ALA A 56 -10.82 -4.96 -16.45
C ALA A 56 -11.19 -3.65 -17.19
N ASN A 57 -10.73 -3.45 -18.43
CA ASN A 57 -11.05 -2.28 -19.25
C ASN A 57 -11.79 -2.64 -20.56
N GLU A 58 -12.43 -3.81 -20.66
CA GLU A 58 -13.26 -4.19 -21.80
C GLU A 58 -14.36 -3.14 -22.10
N LYS A 59 -14.96 -2.58 -21.03
CA LYS A 59 -15.99 -1.53 -21.12
C LYS A 59 -15.43 -0.10 -21.20
N LEU A 60 -14.10 0.06 -21.35
CA LEU A 60 -13.40 1.35 -21.40
C LEU A 60 -13.61 2.24 -20.15
N LEU A 61 -13.78 1.63 -18.96
CA LEU A 61 -13.98 2.36 -17.70
C LEU A 61 -12.78 3.26 -17.34
N TYR A 62 -11.58 2.85 -17.74
CA TYR A 62 -10.36 3.66 -17.60
C TYR A 62 -10.09 4.55 -18.82
N GLY A 63 -10.94 4.49 -19.84
CA GLY A 63 -10.79 5.12 -21.15
C GLY A 63 -10.10 4.23 -22.18
N ASP A 64 -9.96 4.73 -23.40
CA ASP A 64 -9.31 4.01 -24.51
C ASP A 64 -7.77 4.03 -24.38
N MET A 65 -7.17 2.88 -24.05
CA MET A 65 -5.73 2.74 -23.85
C MET A 65 -4.90 2.97 -25.11
N ASN A 66 -5.50 2.90 -26.31
CA ASN A 66 -4.81 3.26 -27.56
C ASN A 66 -4.45 4.75 -27.64
N ARG A 67 -5.09 5.56 -26.80
CA ARG A 67 -4.79 7.00 -26.69
C ARG A 67 -3.61 7.27 -25.78
N TYR A 68 -3.17 6.30 -24.97
CA TYR A 68 -2.07 6.53 -24.04
C TYR A 68 -0.78 6.90 -24.80
N PRO A 69 -0.13 8.05 -24.52
CA PRO A 69 1.03 8.49 -25.27
C PRO A 69 2.19 7.49 -25.16
N TRP A 70 2.64 6.98 -26.31
CA TRP A 70 3.62 5.89 -26.35
C TRP A 70 4.96 6.22 -25.69
N HIS A 71 5.30 7.51 -25.64
CA HIS A 71 6.54 8.06 -25.11
C HIS A 71 6.50 8.33 -23.59
N ARG A 72 5.34 8.21 -22.94
CA ARG A 72 5.24 8.36 -21.47
C ARG A 72 5.63 7.06 -20.77
N MET A 73 6.03 7.19 -19.50
CA MET A 73 6.37 6.04 -18.65
C MET A 73 5.21 5.06 -18.58
N ARG A 74 5.52 3.76 -18.49
CA ARG A 74 4.51 2.70 -18.37
C ARG A 74 4.19 2.35 -16.91
N CYS A 75 4.86 3.02 -15.98
CA CYS A 75 4.67 2.95 -14.54
C CYS A 75 5.40 4.16 -13.94
N GLU A 76 4.71 4.96 -13.14
CA GLU A 76 5.20 6.20 -12.53
C GLU A 76 5.31 6.07 -10.99
N ASP A 77 5.17 4.84 -10.48
CA ASP A 77 5.29 4.48 -9.06
C ASP A 77 6.54 5.09 -8.40
N ASP A 78 7.72 4.89 -9.00
CA ASP A 78 8.99 5.37 -8.44
C ASP A 78 9.26 6.86 -8.67
N VAL A 79 8.31 7.60 -9.26
CA VAL A 79 8.43 9.03 -9.56
C VAL A 79 7.56 9.85 -8.61
N PHE A 80 6.29 9.48 -8.45
CA PHE A 80 5.31 10.25 -7.70
C PHE A 80 4.93 9.53 -6.40
N LEU A 81 5.86 9.50 -5.46
CA LEU A 81 5.76 8.69 -4.25
C LEU A 81 4.71 9.17 -3.21
N THR A 82 4.37 10.45 -3.22
CA THR A 82 3.56 11.11 -2.19
C THR A 82 2.27 11.68 -2.77
N ALA A 83 1.23 11.84 -1.96
CA ALA A 83 -0.03 12.44 -2.37
C ALA A 83 0.13 13.84 -3.02
N PRO A 84 1.01 14.75 -2.52
CA PRO A 84 1.26 16.02 -3.19
C PRO A 84 1.96 15.87 -4.54
N ALA A 85 2.89 14.91 -4.70
CA ALA A 85 3.57 14.67 -5.97
C ALA A 85 2.61 14.14 -7.04
N LEU A 86 1.77 13.15 -6.68
CA LEU A 86 0.70 12.64 -7.53
C LEU A 86 -0.25 13.77 -7.95
N THR A 87 -0.67 14.59 -6.98
CA THR A 87 -1.63 15.68 -7.22
C THR A 87 -1.04 16.76 -8.11
N ALA A 88 0.21 17.17 -7.87
CA ALA A 88 0.90 18.16 -8.68
C ALA A 88 0.99 17.73 -10.15
N GLU A 89 1.34 16.48 -10.40
CA GLU A 89 1.42 15.97 -11.76
C GLU A 89 0.04 15.86 -12.43
N LEU A 90 -0.99 15.43 -11.69
CA LEU A 90 -2.36 15.41 -12.19
C LEU A 90 -2.84 16.80 -12.62
N PHE A 91 -2.49 17.86 -11.87
CA PHE A 91 -2.76 19.25 -12.25
C PHE A 91 -1.92 19.70 -13.45
N ARG A 92 -0.64 19.29 -13.53
CA ARG A 92 0.23 19.63 -14.66
C ARG A 92 -0.29 19.05 -15.98
N LEU A 93 -0.82 17.82 -15.93
CA LEU A 93 -1.39 17.13 -17.10
C LEU A 93 -2.81 17.62 -17.44
N ASP A 94 -3.59 18.04 -16.45
CA ASP A 94 -4.91 18.64 -16.65
C ASP A 94 -5.20 19.67 -15.54
N GLY A 95 -5.12 20.95 -15.88
CA GLY A 95 -5.23 22.07 -14.93
C GLY A 95 -6.60 22.19 -14.24
N ARG A 96 -7.60 21.41 -14.66
CA ARG A 96 -8.91 21.33 -13.99
C ARG A 96 -8.87 20.57 -12.67
N GLY A 97 -7.76 19.89 -12.35
CA GLY A 97 -7.66 19.02 -11.18
C GLY A 97 -8.36 17.68 -11.40
N PHE A 98 -9.02 17.15 -10.38
CA PHE A 98 -9.62 15.82 -10.42
C PHE A 98 -11.00 15.93 -11.05
N VAL A 99 -11.15 15.30 -12.21
CA VAL A 99 -12.38 15.39 -13.02
C VAL A 99 -12.82 14.00 -13.46
N LYS A 100 -14.13 13.80 -13.56
CA LYS A 100 -14.71 12.50 -13.94
C LYS A 100 -14.37 12.11 -15.38
N ASP A 101 -14.23 13.09 -16.26
CA ASP A 101 -13.96 12.96 -17.70
C ASP A 101 -12.47 13.11 -18.04
N ARG A 102 -11.55 12.78 -17.11
CA ARG A 102 -10.10 12.89 -17.38
C ARG A 102 -9.72 11.99 -18.56
N LYS A 103 -9.11 12.60 -19.56
CA LYS A 103 -8.60 11.91 -20.76
C LYS A 103 -7.44 10.97 -20.40
N VAL A 104 -7.36 9.83 -21.08
CA VAL A 104 -6.31 8.80 -20.87
C VAL A 104 -4.90 9.39 -20.94
N GLU A 105 -4.68 10.31 -21.87
CA GLU A 105 -3.42 11.02 -22.09
C GLU A 105 -2.94 11.80 -20.85
N ASN A 106 -3.88 12.20 -20.00
CA ASN A 106 -3.66 13.04 -18.83
C ASN A 106 -3.71 12.24 -17.51
N LYS A 107 -3.93 10.92 -17.56
CA LYS A 107 -3.91 10.08 -16.35
C LYS A 107 -2.47 9.73 -15.95
N LEU A 108 -2.28 9.40 -14.68
CA LEU A 108 -1.03 8.80 -14.21
C LEU A 108 -1.08 7.28 -14.32
N VAL A 109 0.06 6.65 -14.54
CA VAL A 109 0.16 5.19 -14.55
C VAL A 109 0.78 4.73 -13.24
N VAL A 110 -0.05 4.40 -12.26
CA VAL A 110 0.38 4.01 -10.91
C VAL A 110 -0.39 2.79 -10.44
N THR A 111 0.09 2.15 -9.38
CA THR A 111 -0.50 0.93 -8.82
C THR A 111 -1.34 1.16 -7.56
N CYS A 112 -1.98 0.09 -7.06
CA CYS A 112 -2.89 0.09 -5.92
C CYS A 112 -2.40 0.85 -4.69
N ARG A 113 -1.11 0.78 -4.35
CA ARG A 113 -0.53 1.54 -3.22
C ARG A 113 -0.80 3.04 -3.37
N TYR A 114 -0.58 3.59 -4.56
CA TYR A 114 -0.64 5.04 -4.82
C TYR A 114 -2.08 5.55 -4.80
N VAL A 115 -3.02 4.73 -5.28
CA VAL A 115 -4.45 4.98 -5.15
C VAL A 115 -4.88 4.96 -3.68
N SER A 116 -4.40 3.98 -2.92
CA SER A 116 -4.66 3.87 -1.48
C SER A 116 -4.09 5.06 -0.69
N VAL A 117 -2.86 5.48 -1.00
CA VAL A 117 -2.21 6.66 -0.40
C VAL A 117 -2.98 7.95 -0.72
N LEU A 118 -3.34 8.18 -1.98
CA LEU A 118 -4.07 9.38 -2.39
C LEU A 118 -5.46 9.43 -1.73
N THR A 119 -6.15 8.28 -1.67
CA THR A 119 -7.45 8.15 -1.00
C THR A 119 -7.36 8.46 0.49
N SER A 120 -6.40 7.84 1.20
CA SER A 120 -6.18 8.10 2.62
C SER A 120 -5.80 9.56 2.87
N ALA A 121 -4.99 10.19 2.01
CA ALA A 121 -4.63 11.60 2.14
C ALA A 121 -5.86 12.52 2.03
N VAL A 122 -6.78 12.24 1.11
CA VAL A 122 -8.03 13.01 0.97
C VAL A 122 -8.92 12.85 2.20
N LEU A 123 -9.12 11.62 2.67
CA LEU A 123 -9.94 11.35 3.86
C LEU A 123 -9.37 12.01 5.12
N LYS A 124 -8.04 11.91 5.32
CA LYS A 124 -7.35 12.56 6.45
C LYS A 124 -7.45 14.08 6.37
N ALA A 125 -7.33 14.69 5.19
CA ALA A 125 -7.52 16.14 5.01
C ALA A 125 -8.94 16.61 5.37
N LYS A 126 -9.94 15.72 5.23
CA LYS A 126 -11.34 15.90 5.67
C LYS A 126 -11.56 15.59 7.15
N GLY A 127 -10.53 15.18 7.89
CA GLY A 127 -10.61 14.80 9.30
C GLY A 127 -11.25 13.44 9.56
N ILE A 128 -11.36 12.59 8.53
CA ILE A 128 -11.88 11.22 8.63
C ILE A 128 -10.71 10.29 8.96
N PRO A 129 -10.76 9.53 10.07
CA PRO A 129 -9.75 8.52 10.35
C PRO A 129 -9.69 7.49 9.22
N ALA A 130 -8.54 7.35 8.58
CA ALA A 130 -8.34 6.46 7.45
C ALA A 130 -6.94 5.84 7.48
N ARG A 131 -6.86 4.60 6.99
CA ARG A 131 -5.60 3.85 6.89
C ARG A 131 -5.52 3.04 5.61
N CYS A 132 -4.33 2.99 5.05
CA CYS A 132 -3.99 2.03 4.00
C CYS A 132 -3.77 0.65 4.63
N ARG A 133 -4.12 -0.41 3.92
CA ARG A 133 -3.86 -1.80 4.32
C ARG A 133 -3.22 -2.54 3.16
N ALA A 134 -2.17 -3.31 3.46
CA ALA A 134 -1.48 -4.14 2.49
C ALA A 134 -1.82 -5.62 2.75
N GLY A 135 -2.19 -6.34 1.69
CA GLY A 135 -2.46 -7.78 1.77
C GLY A 135 -2.59 -8.40 0.39
N PHE A 136 -3.53 -9.33 0.23
CA PHE A 136 -3.73 -10.03 -1.03
C PHE A 136 -5.21 -10.07 -1.42
N ALA A 137 -5.48 -9.93 -2.71
CA ALA A 137 -6.80 -9.90 -3.32
C ALA A 137 -7.07 -11.24 -4.04
N PRO A 138 -7.90 -12.12 -3.47
CA PRO A 138 -8.28 -13.41 -4.08
C PRO A 138 -9.35 -13.26 -5.16
N TYR A 139 -9.86 -12.06 -5.41
CA TYR A 139 -10.98 -11.77 -6.30
C TYR A 139 -10.58 -11.36 -7.71
N PHE A 140 -9.28 -11.19 -8.01
CA PHE A 140 -8.82 -10.89 -9.36
C PHE A 140 -8.66 -12.13 -10.24
N MET A 141 -8.29 -13.26 -9.65
CA MET A 141 -8.06 -14.51 -10.37
C MET A 141 -8.37 -15.70 -9.46
N GLU A 142 -9.19 -16.64 -9.93
CA GLU A 142 -9.53 -17.82 -9.14
C GLU A 142 -8.29 -18.66 -8.81
N GLY A 143 -8.17 -19.09 -7.55
CA GLY A 143 -7.06 -19.91 -7.06
C GLY A 143 -5.76 -19.13 -6.80
N VAL A 144 -5.75 -17.82 -7.02
CA VAL A 144 -4.58 -16.95 -6.85
C VAL A 144 -4.97 -15.70 -6.07
N SER A 145 -4.20 -15.40 -5.02
CA SER A 145 -4.36 -14.17 -4.25
C SER A 145 -3.20 -13.24 -4.59
N MET A 146 -3.50 -12.15 -5.29
CA MET A 146 -2.49 -11.21 -5.80
C MET A 146 -2.26 -10.09 -4.80
N ASP A 147 -1.01 -9.68 -4.64
CA ASP A 147 -0.61 -8.60 -3.75
C ASP A 147 -1.37 -7.28 -4.04
N HIS A 148 -1.93 -6.67 -3.00
CA HIS A 148 -2.84 -5.55 -3.20
C HIS A 148 -2.91 -4.59 -2.00
N TRP A 149 -3.27 -3.34 -2.28
CA TRP A 149 -3.44 -2.29 -1.27
C TRP A 149 -4.86 -1.76 -1.30
N ILE A 150 -5.50 -1.73 -0.14
CA ILE A 150 -6.88 -1.25 0.03
C ILE A 150 -6.93 -0.20 1.14
N ASN A 151 -8.13 0.31 1.43
CA ASN A 151 -8.34 1.34 2.44
C ASN A 151 -9.31 0.86 3.51
N GLN A 152 -9.15 1.41 4.71
CA GLN A 152 -10.19 1.41 5.74
C GLN A 152 -10.44 2.84 6.20
N TYR A 153 -11.70 3.21 6.39
CA TYR A 153 -12.07 4.44 7.09
C TYR A 153 -12.98 4.11 8.27
N TYR A 154 -12.92 4.92 9.34
CA TYR A 154 -13.78 4.71 10.49
C TYR A 154 -15.13 5.42 10.26
N SER A 155 -16.20 4.65 10.12
CA SER A 155 -17.55 5.18 10.09
C SER A 155 -18.00 5.45 11.53
N LYS A 156 -18.15 6.73 11.87
CA LYS A 156 -18.70 7.14 13.18
C LYS A 156 -20.15 6.70 13.34
N GLU A 157 -20.92 6.70 12.24
CA GLU A 157 -22.32 6.29 12.23
C GLU A 157 -22.46 4.79 12.55
N GLU A 158 -21.63 3.95 11.94
CA GLU A 158 -21.67 2.49 12.16
C GLU A 158 -20.78 2.03 13.33
N GLY A 159 -19.97 2.93 13.90
CA GLY A 159 -19.06 2.61 14.99
C GLY A 159 -17.95 1.60 14.64
N ARG A 160 -17.61 1.45 13.36
CA ARG A 160 -16.67 0.42 12.87
C ARG A 160 -15.80 0.92 11.71
N TRP A 161 -14.71 0.19 11.46
CA TRP A 161 -13.97 0.32 10.21
C TRP A 161 -14.79 -0.23 9.04
N ILE A 162 -14.85 0.55 7.97
CA ILE A 162 -15.39 0.16 6.67
C ILE A 162 -14.19 -0.09 5.76
N THR A 163 -14.11 -1.32 5.24
CA THR A 163 -13.06 -1.73 4.30
C THR A 163 -13.56 -1.48 2.88
N PHE A 164 -12.71 -0.90 2.05
CA PHE A 164 -13.02 -0.69 0.65
C PHE A 164 -11.76 -0.66 -0.22
N ASP A 165 -11.95 -0.90 -1.50
CA ASP A 165 -10.90 -0.88 -2.50
C ASP A 165 -11.13 0.26 -3.49
N ALA A 166 -10.29 1.29 -3.47
CA ALA A 166 -10.40 2.42 -4.39
C ALA A 166 -9.70 2.17 -5.74
N ASP A 167 -8.94 1.07 -5.88
CA ASP A 167 -8.16 0.75 -7.07
C ASP A 167 -8.96 -0.08 -8.08
N GLY A 168 -10.14 0.43 -8.44
CA GLY A 168 -10.85 -0.05 -9.60
C GLY A 168 -12.30 0.40 -9.74
N PHE A 169 -12.98 -0.21 -10.72
CA PHE A 169 -14.41 -0.03 -11.02
C PHE A 169 -15.08 -1.41 -10.99
N TYR A 170 -15.18 -2.02 -9.81
CA TYR A 170 -15.57 -3.42 -9.68
C TYR A 170 -17.07 -3.60 -9.90
N GLU A 171 -17.88 -2.73 -9.31
CA GLU A 171 -19.33 -2.75 -9.45
C GLU A 171 -19.75 -2.45 -10.91
N GLU A 172 -19.14 -1.46 -11.55
CA GLU A 172 -19.38 -1.12 -12.96
C GLU A 172 -18.80 -2.18 -13.92
N GLY A 173 -17.71 -2.81 -13.50
CA GLY A 173 -17.13 -3.98 -14.16
C GLY A 173 -18.08 -5.18 -14.14
N GLY A 174 -18.97 -5.27 -13.15
CA GLY A 174 -19.89 -6.40 -12.95
C GLY A 174 -19.35 -7.46 -11.99
N MET A 175 -18.36 -7.13 -11.18
CA MET A 175 -17.84 -8.01 -10.14
C MET A 175 -18.88 -8.15 -9.02
N PRO A 176 -19.14 -9.36 -8.48
CA PRO A 176 -20.13 -9.58 -7.43
C PRO A 176 -19.68 -9.11 -6.03
N LEU A 177 -18.56 -8.37 -5.94
CA LEU A 177 -17.97 -7.88 -4.71
C LEU A 177 -18.48 -6.46 -4.42
N SER A 178 -18.95 -6.21 -3.19
CA SER A 178 -19.23 -4.83 -2.74
C SER A 178 -17.92 -4.09 -2.52
N GLN A 179 -17.62 -3.12 -3.38
CA GLN A 179 -16.32 -2.46 -3.41
C GLN A 179 -16.13 -1.48 -2.24
N TYR A 180 -17.20 -0.78 -1.84
CA TYR A 180 -17.14 0.33 -0.87
C TYR A 180 -17.61 -0.03 0.56
N ASN A 181 -17.91 -1.30 0.80
CA ASN A 181 -18.13 -1.90 2.12
C ASN A 181 -17.86 -3.41 2.00
N MET A 182 -16.60 -3.75 1.73
CA MET A 182 -16.19 -5.12 1.49
C MET A 182 -16.42 -6.00 2.73
N PRO A 183 -16.99 -7.20 2.57
CA PRO A 183 -16.99 -8.21 3.62
C PRO A 183 -15.55 -8.49 4.09
N GLN A 184 -15.37 -8.69 5.39
CA GLN A 184 -14.04 -8.85 5.98
C GLN A 184 -13.25 -10.03 5.40
N ASP A 185 -13.93 -11.11 5.02
CA ASP A 185 -13.31 -12.32 4.46
C ASP A 185 -13.13 -12.28 2.93
N SER A 186 -13.47 -11.17 2.26
CA SER A 186 -13.23 -10.99 0.82
C SER A 186 -11.78 -10.63 0.49
N PHE A 187 -10.97 -10.27 1.50
CA PHE A 187 -9.58 -9.90 1.35
C PHE A 187 -8.68 -10.81 2.19
N ASP A 188 -7.58 -11.26 1.62
CA ASP A 188 -6.59 -12.07 2.33
C ASP A 188 -5.65 -11.16 3.12
N TRP A 189 -6.04 -10.89 4.37
CA TRP A 189 -5.21 -10.17 5.33
C TRP A 189 -3.86 -10.87 5.51
N VAL A 190 -2.76 -10.15 5.24
CA VAL A 190 -1.42 -10.75 5.20
C VAL A 190 -1.03 -11.46 6.49
N ALA A 191 -1.42 -10.93 7.66
CA ALA A 191 -1.16 -11.56 8.95
C ALA A 191 -1.80 -12.95 9.07
N LYS A 192 -3.06 -13.08 8.64
CA LYS A 192 -3.80 -14.36 8.65
C LYS A 192 -3.19 -15.34 7.64
N ALA A 193 -2.90 -14.87 6.43
CA ALA A 193 -2.27 -15.67 5.37
C ALA A 193 -0.88 -16.18 5.77
N TYR A 194 -0.01 -15.29 6.27
CA TYR A 194 1.33 -15.61 6.74
C TYR A 194 1.32 -16.68 7.83
N LEU A 195 0.50 -16.49 8.89
CA LEU A 195 0.39 -17.46 9.97
C LEU A 195 -0.20 -18.80 9.52
N ALA A 196 -1.11 -18.81 8.54
CA ALA A 196 -1.66 -20.05 7.99
C ALA A 196 -0.59 -20.84 7.22
N VAL A 197 0.22 -20.16 6.40
CA VAL A 197 1.35 -20.78 5.67
C VAL A 197 2.42 -21.27 6.63
N ARG A 198 2.81 -20.46 7.64
CA ARG A 198 3.77 -20.85 8.68
C ARG A 198 3.32 -22.10 9.46
N LYS A 199 2.01 -22.28 9.66
CA LYS A 199 1.43 -23.45 10.33
C LYS A 199 1.13 -24.63 9.39
N GLY A 200 1.50 -24.54 8.11
CA GLY A 200 1.23 -25.58 7.11
C GLY A 200 -0.25 -25.79 6.78
N LYS A 201 -1.12 -24.83 7.10
CA LYS A 201 -2.58 -24.92 6.86
C LYS A 201 -2.98 -24.56 5.44
N THR A 202 -2.10 -23.85 4.72
CA THR A 202 -2.38 -23.25 3.42
C THR A 202 -1.11 -23.30 2.57
N ASP A 203 -1.24 -23.63 1.28
CA ASP A 203 -0.10 -23.57 0.35
C ASP A 203 0.24 -22.10 0.06
N GLY A 204 1.48 -21.69 0.38
CA GLY A 204 1.96 -20.34 0.18
C GLY A 204 2.04 -19.93 -1.30
N LYS A 205 2.09 -20.88 -2.24
CA LYS A 205 2.20 -20.59 -3.68
C LYS A 205 1.01 -19.80 -4.25
N GLN A 206 -0.13 -19.82 -3.57
CA GLN A 206 -1.29 -19.04 -4.00
C GLN A 206 -1.12 -17.52 -3.80
N TYR A 207 -0.23 -17.11 -2.89
CA TYR A 207 0.04 -15.69 -2.61
C TYR A 207 1.14 -15.19 -3.53
N LEU A 208 0.77 -14.39 -4.52
CA LEU A 208 1.69 -13.89 -5.55
C LEU A 208 2.01 -12.41 -5.34
N TYR A 209 3.29 -12.08 -5.47
CA TYR A 209 3.77 -10.70 -5.60
C TYR A 209 3.93 -10.35 -7.08
N ALA A 210 3.30 -9.27 -7.55
CA ALA A 210 3.23 -8.89 -8.95
C ALA A 210 4.51 -8.21 -9.49
N ASP A 211 5.67 -8.85 -9.30
CA ASP A 211 6.96 -8.42 -9.85
C ASP A 211 7.30 -9.02 -11.21
N ARG A 212 6.48 -9.97 -11.70
CA ARG A 212 6.72 -10.78 -12.92
C ARG A 212 7.93 -11.72 -12.84
N LEU A 213 8.48 -11.94 -11.66
CA LEU A 213 9.53 -12.92 -11.38
C LEU A 213 8.96 -14.19 -10.75
N GLY A 214 7.65 -14.21 -10.46
CA GLY A 214 6.97 -15.35 -9.86
C GLY A 214 7.17 -15.45 -8.34
N THR A 215 7.53 -14.34 -7.70
CA THR A 215 7.69 -14.29 -6.25
C THR A 215 6.36 -14.66 -5.57
N CYS A 216 6.41 -15.70 -4.72
CA CYS A 216 5.25 -16.22 -4.02
C CYS A 216 5.63 -16.78 -2.64
N GLY A 217 4.63 -17.18 -1.84
CA GLY A 217 4.86 -17.81 -0.53
C GLY A 217 5.44 -16.85 0.51
N LEU A 218 6.31 -17.37 1.38
CA LEU A 218 6.87 -16.59 2.49
C LEU A 218 7.54 -15.28 2.02
N PRO A 219 8.34 -15.23 0.94
CA PRO A 219 8.89 -13.97 0.45
C PRO A 219 7.84 -12.90 0.14
N ALA A 220 6.73 -13.27 -0.51
CA ALA A 220 5.64 -12.34 -0.81
C ALA A 220 4.90 -11.91 0.47
N LEU A 221 4.60 -12.88 1.34
CA LEU A 221 3.86 -12.67 2.59
C LEU A 221 4.64 -11.79 3.57
N ILE A 222 5.94 -12.04 3.77
CA ILE A 222 6.78 -11.27 4.70
C ILE A 222 6.91 -9.83 4.22
N ARG A 223 7.11 -9.62 2.91
CA ARG A 223 7.14 -8.29 2.30
C ARG A 223 5.86 -7.51 2.64
N TYR A 224 4.70 -8.13 2.43
CA TYR A 224 3.42 -7.48 2.69
C TYR A 224 3.10 -7.35 4.18
N LEU A 225 3.61 -8.22 5.03
CA LEU A 225 3.50 -8.11 6.49
C LEU A 225 4.20 -6.84 6.98
N VAL A 226 5.40 -6.56 6.45
CA VAL A 226 6.13 -5.32 6.71
C VAL A 226 5.38 -4.11 6.16
N TYR A 227 4.86 -4.18 4.93
CA TYR A 227 4.10 -3.08 4.35
C TYR A 227 2.84 -2.75 5.14
N ASP A 228 2.10 -3.75 5.61
CA ASP A 228 0.89 -3.53 6.39
C ASP A 228 1.22 -2.93 7.76
N PHE A 229 2.28 -3.43 8.43
CA PHE A 229 2.78 -2.82 9.67
C PHE A 229 3.15 -1.35 9.48
N HIS A 230 3.96 -1.05 8.47
CA HIS A 230 4.39 0.33 8.19
C HIS A 230 3.21 1.24 7.79
N ALA A 231 2.26 0.73 7.00
CA ALA A 231 1.04 1.47 6.65
C ALA A 231 0.18 1.78 7.89
N LEU A 232 0.03 0.83 8.82
CA LEU A 232 -0.68 1.07 10.08
C LEU A 232 0.00 2.14 10.95
N MET A 233 1.29 2.39 10.76
CA MET A 233 2.07 3.44 11.42
C MET A 233 2.16 4.73 10.59
N ASN A 234 1.25 4.92 9.61
CA ASN A 234 1.21 6.07 8.69
C ASN A 234 2.49 6.23 7.84
N HIS A 235 3.16 5.14 7.51
CA HIS A 235 4.38 5.14 6.71
C HIS A 235 4.25 4.15 5.54
N GLU A 236 3.34 4.42 4.61
CA GLU A 236 2.96 3.54 3.52
C GLU A 236 4.14 3.28 2.54
N LEU A 237 5.09 2.40 2.85
CA LEU A 237 6.32 2.16 2.06
C LEU A 237 6.07 1.86 0.59
N THR A 238 6.98 2.31 -0.28
CA THR A 238 7.00 1.90 -1.69
C THR A 238 7.68 0.53 -1.87
N TYR A 239 7.40 -0.14 -2.99
CA TYR A 239 7.73 -1.56 -3.23
C TYR A 239 9.21 -1.92 -3.20
N SER A 240 10.09 -0.94 -3.35
CA SER A 240 11.54 -1.12 -3.29
C SER A 240 12.13 -0.96 -1.88
N PHE A 241 11.32 -0.54 -0.90
CA PHE A 241 11.81 -0.26 0.45
C PHE A 241 11.56 -1.48 1.34
N LEU A 242 12.60 -1.95 2.00
CA LEU A 242 12.51 -3.04 2.97
C LEU A 242 13.43 -2.75 4.16
N PRO A 243 13.09 -3.26 5.36
CA PRO A 243 14.03 -3.30 6.46
C PRO A 243 15.36 -3.93 6.03
N ALA A 244 16.47 -3.31 6.42
CA ALA A 244 17.81 -3.67 5.93
C ALA A 244 18.15 -5.15 6.17
N TYR A 245 17.64 -5.76 7.24
CA TYR A 245 17.88 -7.17 7.55
C TYR A 245 17.10 -8.16 6.65
N LEU A 246 16.05 -7.69 5.95
CA LEU A 246 15.22 -8.49 5.03
C LEU A 246 15.64 -8.34 3.57
N ASP A 247 16.33 -7.25 3.24
CA ASP A 247 16.73 -6.95 1.87
C ASP A 247 17.65 -8.05 1.30
N GLY A 248 17.29 -8.59 0.13
CA GLY A 248 17.94 -9.77 -0.45
C GLY A 248 17.79 -11.09 0.34
N ARG A 249 17.09 -11.11 1.48
CA ARG A 249 17.05 -12.24 2.43
C ARG A 249 15.67 -12.86 2.68
N LEU A 250 14.62 -12.34 2.04
CA LEU A 250 13.22 -12.80 2.25
C LEU A 250 12.99 -14.31 2.08
N ALA A 251 13.84 -15.02 1.33
CA ALA A 251 13.76 -16.47 1.12
C ALA A 251 14.67 -17.30 2.06
N CYS A 252 15.51 -16.68 2.88
CA CYS A 252 16.54 -17.33 3.67
C CYS A 252 16.66 -16.78 5.11
N LEU A 253 15.52 -16.42 5.71
CA LEU A 253 15.44 -16.03 7.11
C LEU A 253 15.64 -17.23 8.04
N THR A 254 16.22 -17.00 9.22
CA THR A 254 16.34 -18.03 10.26
C THR A 254 14.99 -18.29 10.94
N GLU A 255 14.86 -19.42 11.65
CA GLU A 255 13.63 -19.71 12.39
C GLU A 255 13.39 -18.68 13.51
N GLU A 256 14.44 -18.15 14.14
CA GLU A 256 14.32 -17.04 15.10
C GLU A 256 13.74 -15.78 14.46
N GLU A 257 14.22 -15.40 13.26
CA GLU A 257 13.69 -14.26 12.50
C GLU A 257 12.22 -14.49 12.10
N LEU A 258 11.85 -15.71 11.74
CA LEU A 258 10.47 -16.08 11.41
C LEU A 258 9.56 -16.06 12.66
N LEU A 259 10.04 -16.46 13.82
CA LEU A 259 9.30 -16.38 15.08
C LEU A 259 9.04 -14.92 15.50
N GLU A 260 9.98 -14.00 15.27
CA GLU A 260 9.73 -12.57 15.46
C GLU A 260 8.62 -12.05 14.54
N LEU A 261 8.61 -12.49 13.28
CA LEU A 261 7.55 -12.17 12.32
C LEU A 261 6.22 -12.83 12.69
N ASP A 262 6.22 -14.02 13.31
CA ASP A 262 5.03 -14.67 13.85
C ASP A 262 4.40 -13.83 14.97
N VAL A 263 5.22 -13.19 15.83
CA VAL A 263 4.74 -12.25 16.86
C VAL A 263 4.12 -11.00 16.22
N LEU A 264 4.80 -10.38 15.26
CA LEU A 264 4.27 -9.23 14.52
C LEU A 264 2.94 -9.58 13.85
N ALA A 265 2.87 -10.70 13.14
CA ALA A 265 1.65 -11.17 12.50
C ALA A 265 0.53 -11.41 13.52
N GLY A 266 0.84 -11.93 14.70
CA GLY A 266 -0.10 -12.06 15.80
C GLY A 266 -0.76 -10.73 16.19
N TRP A 267 0.03 -9.66 16.33
CA TRP A 267 -0.50 -8.32 16.61
C TRP A 267 -1.32 -7.75 15.45
N LEU A 268 -0.90 -8.00 14.21
CA LEU A 268 -1.57 -7.51 13.01
C LEU A 268 -2.92 -8.21 12.70
N LEU A 269 -3.25 -9.31 13.38
CA LEU A 269 -4.60 -9.91 13.29
C LEU A 269 -5.68 -8.99 13.87
N GLU A 270 -5.37 -8.31 14.97
CA GLU A 270 -6.26 -7.38 15.67
C GLU A 270 -5.50 -6.06 15.96
N PRO A 271 -5.16 -5.27 14.92
CA PRO A 271 -4.19 -4.17 15.07
C PRO A 271 -4.65 -3.09 16.05
N ASP A 272 -5.96 -2.84 16.15
CA ASP A 272 -6.51 -1.85 17.08
C ASP A 272 -6.36 -2.30 18.54
N LYS A 273 -6.50 -3.60 18.82
CA LYS A 273 -6.34 -4.18 20.15
C LYS A 273 -4.86 -4.24 20.58
N HIS A 274 -3.97 -4.38 19.60
CA HIS A 274 -2.52 -4.46 19.80
C HIS A 274 -1.80 -3.16 19.43
N PHE A 275 -2.53 -2.04 19.34
CA PHE A 275 -2.00 -0.79 18.82
C PHE A 275 -0.80 -0.28 19.60
N GLU A 276 -0.85 -0.34 20.94
CA GLU A 276 0.28 0.04 21.79
C GLU A 276 1.50 -0.88 21.62
N SER A 277 1.30 -2.17 21.36
CA SER A 277 2.41 -3.08 21.03
C SER A 277 3.05 -2.71 19.69
N LEU A 278 2.24 -2.38 18.69
CA LEU A 278 2.71 -1.93 17.36
C LEU A 278 3.47 -0.60 17.46
N ARG A 279 2.97 0.37 18.23
CA ARG A 279 3.66 1.64 18.49
C ARG A 279 4.97 1.44 19.24
N LYS A 280 4.99 0.58 20.26
CA LYS A 280 6.21 0.25 20.98
C LYS A 280 7.26 -0.35 20.03
N LEU A 281 6.86 -1.30 19.18
CA LEU A 281 7.72 -1.85 18.14
C LEU A 281 8.23 -0.75 17.20
N TRP A 282 7.34 0.13 16.74
CA TRP A 282 7.67 1.25 15.85
C TRP A 282 8.74 2.18 16.44
N HIS A 283 8.65 2.51 17.74
CA HIS A 283 9.55 3.47 18.38
C HIS A 283 10.83 2.86 18.95
N GLN A 284 10.82 1.57 19.30
CA GLN A 284 11.93 0.95 20.04
C GLN A 284 12.73 -0.04 19.20
N GLU A 285 12.13 -0.65 18.17
CA GLU A 285 12.79 -1.70 17.39
C GLU A 285 13.31 -1.18 16.05
N ARG A 286 14.62 -0.95 15.99
CA ARG A 286 15.31 -0.46 14.79
C ARG A 286 15.28 -1.48 13.66
N LYS A 287 15.27 -2.78 13.98
CA LYS A 287 15.29 -3.88 13.00
C LYS A 287 14.19 -3.74 11.96
N PHE A 288 12.98 -3.31 12.35
CA PHE A 288 11.86 -3.11 11.42
C PHE A 288 11.80 -1.71 10.78
N ARG A 289 12.67 -0.77 11.19
CA ARG A 289 12.58 0.67 10.87
C ARG A 289 13.73 1.19 10.01
N VAL A 290 14.92 0.59 10.11
CA VAL A 290 16.06 0.97 9.28
C VAL A 290 15.84 0.35 7.90
N LEU A 291 15.54 1.18 6.91
CA LEU A 291 15.14 0.76 5.58
C LEU A 291 16.30 0.89 4.60
N ASN A 292 16.42 -0.11 3.73
CA ASN A 292 17.09 0.05 2.45
C ASN A 292 16.11 0.61 1.42
N SER A 293 16.66 1.32 0.44
CA SER A 293 15.97 1.82 -0.74
C SER A 293 16.84 1.53 -1.98
N PRO A 294 16.38 1.78 -3.21
CA PRO A 294 17.19 1.52 -4.41
C PRO A 294 18.60 2.15 -4.42
N LEU A 295 18.79 3.25 -3.69
CA LEU A 295 20.06 3.98 -3.64
C LEU A 295 20.77 3.89 -2.27
N VAL A 296 20.13 3.32 -1.26
CA VAL A 296 20.61 3.28 0.13
C VAL A 296 20.59 1.84 0.61
N GLY A 297 21.76 1.28 0.90
CA GLY A 297 21.94 -0.10 1.33
C GLY A 297 22.39 -0.23 2.78
N ALA A 298 22.65 -1.48 3.18
CA ALA A 298 23.09 -1.82 4.54
C ALA A 298 24.36 -1.07 4.99
N TYR A 299 25.25 -0.76 4.04
CA TYR A 299 26.53 -0.08 4.28
C TYR A 299 26.38 1.43 4.54
N ASP A 300 25.24 2.03 4.20
CA ASP A 300 24.93 3.44 4.49
C ASP A 300 24.44 3.63 5.93
N HIS A 301 24.06 2.52 6.60
CA HIS A 301 23.71 2.47 8.01
C HIS A 301 24.96 2.10 8.82
N GLY A 302 25.27 2.80 9.92
CA GLY A 302 26.54 2.51 10.61
C GLY A 302 27.03 3.53 11.64
N ALA A 303 26.75 4.82 11.44
CA ALA A 303 27.26 5.89 12.32
C ALA A 303 26.82 5.71 13.78
N GLU A 304 25.67 5.10 14.00
CA GLU A 304 25.04 4.83 15.28
C GLU A 304 25.47 3.53 15.98
N PHE A 305 26.30 2.71 15.33
CA PHE A 305 26.97 1.56 15.94
C PHE A 305 28.42 1.87 16.34
N SER A 306 28.88 3.11 16.13
CA SER A 306 30.27 3.53 16.35
C SER A 306 30.70 3.59 17.83
N ASP A 307 29.75 3.51 18.77
CA ASP A 307 29.98 3.35 20.21
C ASP A 307 30.15 1.90 20.67
N MET A 308 30.07 0.92 19.76
CA MET A 308 30.47 -0.46 20.06
C MET A 308 31.99 -0.62 19.90
N PRO A 309 32.68 -1.34 20.81
CA PRO A 309 34.13 -1.52 20.73
C PRO A 309 34.50 -2.10 19.36
N ARG A 310 35.34 -1.37 18.61
CA ARG A 310 35.84 -1.84 17.33
C ARG A 310 36.62 -3.13 17.56
N VAL A 311 36.18 -4.22 16.95
CA VAL A 311 37.06 -5.38 16.73
C VAL A 311 38.11 -4.91 15.74
N GLU A 312 39.37 -4.84 16.19
CA GLU A 312 40.50 -4.46 15.35
C GLU A 312 40.60 -5.41 14.14
N GLY A 313 40.70 -4.89 12.92
CA GLY A 313 41.14 -5.70 11.79
C GLY A 313 40.58 -5.41 10.40
N VAL A 314 39.64 -4.47 10.20
CA VAL A 314 39.12 -4.20 8.85
C VAL A 314 39.43 -2.76 8.42
N SER A 315 40.45 -2.67 7.56
CA SER A 315 40.81 -1.50 6.76
C SER A 315 39.61 -0.97 5.98
N LYS A 316 39.28 0.31 6.13
CA LYS A 316 38.34 1.02 5.27
C LYS A 316 39.08 1.48 4.02
N ASN A 317 38.82 0.81 2.90
CA ASN A 317 38.99 1.42 1.58
C ASN A 317 37.59 1.66 1.02
N PHE A 318 37.27 2.96 0.92
CA PHE A 318 36.07 3.61 0.38
C PHE A 318 34.82 3.49 1.23
#